data_AF-A0ABD2MJD1-F1
#
_entry.id   AF-A0ABD2MJD1-F1
#
_cell.length_a   1.000
_cell.length_b   1.000
_cell.length_c   1.000
_cell.angle_alpha   90.00
_cell.angle_beta   90.00
_cell.angle_gamma   90.00
#
_symmetry.space_group_name_H-M   'P 1'
#
loop_
_entity.id
_entity.type
_entity.pdbx_description
1 polymer ?
#
loop_
_entity_poly.entity_id
_entity_poly.type
_entity_poly.pdbx_seq_one_letter_code
_entity_poly.pdbx_strand_id
1 'polypeptide(L)'
;MCFDILFEKEQTMFSRPAKHSKAATIASFQISHILAKHNKPFEDGSVVKEAFIEVGNTLFRDFKNETEIMSAIRELQLSRPTVTRRIEVMSQEMADKVKHDIMECTYFSLQFDKSTDMTDTAQL
;
A
#
# COMPACT_ATOMS: atom_id res chain seq x y z
N MET A 1 17.91 -15.31 -11.33
CA MET A 1 19.20 -15.61 -10.66
C MET A 1 20.07 -14.37 -10.42
N CYS A 2 20.26 -13.43 -11.34
CA CYS A 2 20.99 -12.16 -11.04
C CYS A 2 20.09 -11.01 -10.54
N PHE A 3 18.78 -11.03 -10.82
CA PHE A 3 17.85 -9.98 -10.39
C PHE A 3 17.33 -10.15 -8.96
N ASP A 4 17.26 -11.38 -8.47
CA ASP A 4 16.72 -11.72 -7.13
C ASP A 4 17.65 -11.26 -6.00
N ILE A 5 18.96 -11.16 -6.26
CA ILE A 5 19.98 -10.79 -5.27
C ILE A 5 19.99 -9.28 -4.99
N LEU A 6 19.49 -8.44 -5.91
CA LEU A 6 19.46 -6.99 -5.69
C LEU A 6 18.33 -6.56 -4.75
N PHE A 7 17.24 -7.34 -4.67
CA PHE A 7 16.07 -7.00 -3.86
C PHE A 7 16.25 -7.36 -2.37
N GLU A 8 17.03 -8.40 -2.06
CA GLU A 8 17.33 -8.78 -0.68
C GLU A 8 18.35 -7.84 -0.01
N LYS A 9 19.28 -7.26 -0.78
CA LYS A 9 20.35 -6.41 -0.21
C LYS A 9 19.83 -5.09 0.35
N GLU A 10 18.74 -4.54 -0.17
CA GLU A 10 18.16 -3.30 0.38
C GLU A 10 17.38 -3.49 1.69
N GLN A 11 17.02 -4.73 2.05
CA GLN A 11 16.28 -4.99 3.29
C GLN A 11 17.16 -5.06 4.55
N THR A 12 18.50 -5.07 4.39
CA THR A 12 19.43 -5.30 5.52
C THR A 12 19.89 -4.04 6.25
N MET A 13 19.50 -2.84 5.82
CA MET A 13 20.00 -1.55 6.35
C MET A 13 19.05 -0.79 7.29
N PHE A 14 17.93 -1.38 7.72
CA PHE A 14 16.99 -0.70 8.64
C PHE A 14 16.74 -1.48 9.93
N SER A 15 17.80 -1.75 10.69
CA SER A 15 17.68 -2.28 12.04
C SER A 15 17.41 -1.17 13.07
N ARG A 16 16.10 -0.91 13.30
CA ARG A 16 15.47 -0.28 14.49
C ARG A 16 15.44 1.26 14.57
N PRO A 17 14.25 1.87 14.83
CA PRO A 17 13.44 1.65 16.04
C PRO A 17 12.10 0.91 15.78
N ALA A 18 12.04 -0.38 16.10
CA ALA A 18 11.10 -1.37 15.54
C ALA A 18 9.66 -1.41 16.10
N LYS A 19 9.27 -0.55 17.05
CA LYS A 19 7.86 -0.53 17.52
C LYS A 19 7.05 0.62 16.90
N HIS A 20 7.50 1.86 17.03
CA HIS A 20 6.84 3.02 16.40
C HIS A 20 6.91 2.96 14.87
N SER A 21 8.06 2.58 14.30
CA SER A 21 8.23 2.39 12.86
C SER A 21 7.26 1.34 12.28
N LYS A 22 6.96 0.28 13.03
CA LYS A 22 6.04 -0.79 12.57
C LYS A 22 4.60 -0.30 12.50
N ALA A 23 4.11 0.40 13.52
CA ALA A 23 2.76 0.95 13.53
C ALA A 23 2.55 1.98 12.42
N ALA A 24 3.50 2.91 12.25
CA ALA A 24 3.48 3.89 11.17
C ALA A 24 3.45 3.21 9.80
N THR A 25 4.26 2.16 9.60
CA THR A 25 4.27 1.38 8.36
C THR A 25 2.91 0.73 8.10
N ILE A 26 2.30 0.07 9.09
CA ILE A 26 0.98 -0.56 8.93
C ILE A 26 -0.07 0.49 8.56
N ALA A 27 -0.13 1.61 9.29
CA ALA A 27 -1.10 2.67 9.04
C ALA A 27 -0.99 3.24 7.62
N SER A 28 0.23 3.36 7.11
CA SER A 28 0.43 3.87 5.75
C SER A 28 0.05 2.84 4.67
N PHE A 29 0.12 1.53 4.92
CA PHE A 29 -0.46 0.52 4.03
C PHE A 29 -1.98 0.61 4.03
N GLN A 30 -2.59 0.81 5.20
CA GLN A 30 -4.05 0.98 5.32
C GLN A 30 -4.54 2.19 4.52
N ILE A 31 -3.86 3.34 4.63
CA ILE A 31 -4.21 4.54 3.87
C ILE A 31 -3.99 4.33 2.37
N SER A 32 -2.87 3.73 1.95
CA SER A 32 -2.65 3.41 0.54
C SER A 32 -3.74 2.50 -0.03
N HIS A 33 -4.19 1.51 0.73
CA HIS A 33 -5.29 0.64 0.35
C HIS A 33 -6.61 1.41 0.23
N ILE A 34 -6.93 2.32 1.15
CA ILE A 34 -8.11 3.19 1.07
C ILE A 34 -8.07 4.03 -0.21
N LEU A 35 -6.93 4.66 -0.52
CA LEU A 35 -6.77 5.46 -1.74
C LEU A 35 -7.02 4.61 -3.00
N ALA A 36 -6.39 3.44 -3.10
CA ALA A 36 -6.56 2.53 -4.22
C ALA A 36 -8.03 2.06 -4.35
N LYS A 37 -8.64 1.63 -3.25
CA LYS A 37 -10.03 1.15 -3.21
C LYS A 37 -11.03 2.19 -3.69
N HIS A 38 -10.76 3.47 -3.42
CA HIS A 38 -11.64 4.58 -3.81
C HIS A 38 -11.20 5.26 -5.11
N ASN A 39 -10.26 4.68 -5.87
CA ASN A 39 -9.69 5.24 -7.11
C ASN A 39 -9.20 6.69 -6.94
N LYS A 40 -8.56 6.99 -5.81
CA LYS A 40 -8.01 8.32 -5.52
C LYS A 40 -6.57 8.44 -6.01
N PRO A 41 -6.15 9.64 -6.46
CA PRO A 41 -4.74 9.89 -6.78
C PRO A 41 -3.82 9.53 -5.61
N PHE A 42 -2.67 8.92 -5.91
CA PHE A 42 -1.71 8.54 -4.88
C PHE A 42 -1.04 9.76 -4.23
N GLU A 43 -1.08 10.90 -4.92
CA GLU A 43 -0.67 12.21 -4.43
C GLU A 43 -1.53 12.67 -3.25
N ASP A 44 -2.79 12.25 -3.17
CA ASP A 44 -3.70 12.59 -2.07
C ASP A 44 -3.20 12.04 -0.72
N GLY A 45 -2.22 11.13 -0.71
CA GLY A 45 -1.56 10.68 0.51
C GLY A 45 -0.95 11.83 1.33
N SER A 46 -0.38 12.85 0.68
CA SER A 46 0.14 14.02 1.39
C SER A 46 -0.97 14.86 2.01
N VAL A 47 -2.10 15.02 1.30
CA VAL A 47 -3.28 15.74 1.78
C VAL A 47 -3.88 15.03 2.99
N VAL A 48 -3.97 13.71 2.98
CA VAL A 48 -4.44 12.92 4.14
C VAL A 48 -3.52 13.15 5.35
N LYS A 49 -2.20 13.17 5.14
CA LYS A 49 -1.24 13.45 6.22
C LYS A 49 -1.39 14.86 6.78
N GLU A 50 -1.53 15.85 5.91
CA GLU A 50 -1.76 17.24 6.28
C GLU A 50 -3.04 17.39 7.12
N ALA A 51 -4.14 16.77 6.68
CA ALA A 51 -5.40 16.75 7.42
C ALA A 51 -5.23 16.13 8.81
N PHE A 52 -4.47 15.04 8.94
CA PHE A 52 -4.22 14.41 10.24
C PHE A 52 -3.40 15.31 11.18
N ILE A 53 -2.43 16.05 10.65
CA ILE A 53 -1.63 16.98 11.45
C ILE A 53 -2.52 18.14 11.94
N GLU A 54 -3.29 18.75 11.04
CA GLU A 54 -4.14 19.91 11.37
C GLU A 54 -5.22 19.54 12.39
N VAL A 55 -5.95 18.46 12.11
CA VAL A 55 -7.00 17.97 13.01
C VAL A 55 -6.40 17.44 14.31
N GLY A 56 -5.26 16.76 14.26
CA GLY A 56 -4.58 16.23 15.44
C GLY A 56 -4.15 17.30 16.42
N ASN A 57 -3.60 18.42 15.95
CA ASN A 57 -3.24 19.59 16.77
C ASN A 57 -4.45 20.20 17.50
N THR A 58 -5.66 20.00 16.98
CA THR A 58 -6.90 20.51 17.58
C THR A 58 -7.55 19.47 18.49
N LEU A 59 -7.66 18.21 18.05
CA LEU A 59 -8.35 17.16 18.79
C LEU A 59 -7.56 16.66 20.00
N PHE A 60 -6.22 16.64 19.93
CA PHE A 60 -5.38 16.04 20.96
C PHE A 60 -4.67 17.06 21.86
N ARG A 61 -4.92 18.36 21.69
CA ARG A 61 -4.22 19.45 22.41
C ARG A 61 -4.13 19.25 23.93
N ASP A 62 -5.21 18.80 24.56
CA ASP A 62 -5.28 18.67 26.02
C ASP A 62 -5.01 17.24 26.50
N PHE A 63 -4.56 16.35 25.61
CA PHE A 63 -4.29 14.96 25.95
C PHE A 63 -2.89 14.85 26.57
N LYS A 64 -2.78 14.05 27.64
CA LYS A 64 -1.48 13.82 28.32
C LYS A 64 -0.38 13.28 27.40
N ASN A 65 -0.76 12.62 26.32
CA ASN A 65 0.11 12.00 25.33
C ASN A 65 0.07 12.69 23.95
N GLU A 66 -0.34 13.97 23.89
CA GLU A 66 -0.39 14.76 22.66
C GLU A 66 0.90 14.63 21.84
N THR A 67 2.05 14.87 22.45
CA THR A 67 3.37 14.84 21.78
C THR A 67 3.63 13.49 21.11
N GLU A 68 3.26 12.39 21.76
CA GLU A 68 3.49 11.03 21.27
C GLU A 68 2.57 10.72 20.08
N ILE A 69 1.29 11.09 20.18
CA ILE A 69 0.30 10.94 19.09
C ILE A 69 0.74 11.76 17.87
N MET A 70 1.09 13.03 18.10
CA MET A 70 1.49 13.94 17.02
C MET A 70 2.82 13.51 16.39
N SER A 71 3.76 12.97 17.16
CA SER A 71 4.99 12.38 16.61
C SER A 71 4.66 11.20 15.67
N ALA A 72 3.78 10.29 16.10
CA ALA A 72 3.39 9.15 15.28
C ALA A 72 2.71 9.56 13.96
N ILE A 73 1.87 10.60 13.98
CA ILE A 73 1.25 11.17 12.76
C ILE A 73 2.32 11.77 11.83
N ARG A 74 3.30 12.50 12.39
CA ARG A 74 4.38 13.12 11.60
C ARG A 74 5.32 12.09 10.98
N GLU A 75 5.56 10.96 11.64
CA GLU A 75 6.37 9.85 11.12
C GLU A 75 5.69 9.08 9.98
N LEU A 76 4.38 9.25 9.79
CA LEU A 76 3.61 8.52 8.78
C LEU A 76 4.10 8.83 7.36
N GLN A 77 4.51 7.80 6.63
CA GLN A 77 5.05 7.96 5.27
C GLN A 77 3.93 7.84 4.24
N LEU A 78 3.52 8.98 3.66
CA LEU A 78 2.43 9.07 2.68
C LEU A 78 2.80 9.91 1.45
N SER A 79 4.07 9.97 1.10
CA SER A 79 4.47 10.57 -0.18
C SER A 79 3.93 9.72 -1.34
N ARG A 80 3.67 10.35 -2.49
CA ARG A 80 3.26 9.64 -3.71
C ARG A 80 4.08 8.37 -3.99
N PRO A 81 5.44 8.39 -4.04
CA PRO A 81 6.22 7.19 -4.32
C PRO A 81 6.05 6.11 -3.24
N THR A 82 5.91 6.49 -1.97
CA THR A 82 5.63 5.55 -0.89
C THR A 82 4.26 4.89 -1.06
N VAL A 83 3.23 5.66 -1.38
CA VAL A 83 1.87 5.14 -1.62
C VAL A 83 1.86 4.19 -2.83
N THR A 84 2.50 4.58 -3.94
CA THR A 84 2.67 3.72 -5.12
C THR A 84 3.30 2.38 -4.74
N ARG A 85 4.44 2.43 -4.02
CA ARG A 85 5.19 1.22 -3.67
C ARG A 85 4.37 0.26 -2.82
N ARG A 86 3.58 0.77 -1.87
CA ARG A 86 2.71 -0.04 -1.02
C ARG A 86 1.60 -0.72 -1.81
N ILE A 87 1.02 -0.01 -2.76
CA ILE A 87 -0.02 -0.57 -3.65
C ILE A 87 0.58 -1.66 -4.53
N GLU A 88 1.77 -1.47 -5.09
CA GLU A 88 2.48 -2.51 -5.84
C GLU A 88 2.73 -3.76 -4.99
N VAL A 89 3.23 -3.59 -3.75
CA VAL A 89 3.47 -4.70 -2.82
C VAL A 89 2.17 -5.46 -2.55
N MET A 90 1.08 -4.75 -2.22
CA MET A 90 -0.22 -5.38 -2.00
C MET A 90 -0.74 -6.11 -3.25
N SER A 91 -0.56 -5.50 -4.44
CA SER A 91 -0.94 -6.12 -5.71
C SER A 91 -0.16 -7.39 -5.99
N GLN A 92 1.16 -7.39 -5.72
CA GLN A 92 2.01 -8.56 -5.90
C GLN A 92 1.63 -9.68 -4.92
N GLU A 93 1.40 -9.35 -3.65
CA GLU A 93 0.93 -10.33 -2.65
C GLU A 93 -0.40 -10.96 -3.05
N MET A 94 -1.33 -10.19 -3.65
CA MET A 94 -2.58 -10.72 -4.18
C MET A 94 -2.33 -11.66 -5.37
N ALA A 95 -1.48 -11.29 -6.31
CA ALA A 95 -1.14 -12.12 -7.46
C ALA A 95 -0.47 -13.44 -7.04
N ASP A 96 0.44 -13.38 -6.07
CA ASP A 96 1.15 -14.55 -5.55
C ASP A 96 0.20 -15.52 -4.84
N LYS A 97 -0.77 -15.00 -4.07
CA LYS A 97 -1.83 -15.82 -3.46
C LYS A 97 -2.68 -16.52 -4.51
N VAL A 98 -3.17 -15.79 -5.50
CA VAL A 98 -3.96 -16.37 -6.60
C VAL A 98 -3.15 -17.44 -7.34
N LYS A 99 -1.87 -17.18 -7.62
CA LYS A 99 -0.98 -18.16 -8.24
C LYS A 99 -0.82 -19.41 -7.38
N HIS A 100 -0.62 -19.24 -6.07
CA HIS A 100 -0.53 -20.36 -5.14
C HIS A 100 -1.82 -21.19 -5.12
N ASP A 101 -2.98 -20.54 -5.03
CA ASP A 101 -4.27 -21.21 -5.03
C ASP A 101 -4.50 -22.02 -6.31
N ILE A 102 -4.06 -21.50 -7.47
CA ILE A 102 -4.11 -22.22 -8.75
C ILE A 102 -3.16 -23.43 -8.75
N MET A 103 -1.96 -23.31 -8.17
CA MET A 103 -1.00 -24.43 -8.12
C MET A 103 -1.48 -25.58 -7.21
N GLU A 104 -2.18 -25.27 -6.13
CA GLU A 104 -2.72 -26.26 -5.20
C GLU A 104 -4.07 -26.85 -5.64
N CYS A 105 -4.73 -26.25 -6.64
CA CYS A 105 -6.04 -26.74 -7.08
C CYS A 105 -5.91 -28.01 -7.95
N THR A 106 -6.77 -29.00 -7.69
CA THR A 106 -6.83 -30.23 -8.50
C THR A 106 -7.56 -30.00 -9.83
N TYR A 107 -8.56 -29.11 -9.82
CA TYR A 107 -9.38 -28.78 -10.97
C TYR A 107 -9.66 -27.27 -10.96
N PHE A 108 -9.61 -26.65 -12.13
CA PHE A 108 -10.07 -25.30 -12.37
C PHE A 108 -10.71 -25.22 -13.75
N SER A 109 -11.63 -24.29 -13.94
CA SER A 109 -12.25 -24.00 -15.23
C SER A 109 -11.87 -22.59 -15.67
N LEU A 110 -11.48 -22.45 -16.94
CA LEU A 110 -11.25 -21.14 -17.55
C LEU A 110 -12.41 -20.82 -18.48
N GLN A 111 -12.97 -19.63 -18.34
CA GLN A 111 -13.95 -19.08 -19.27
C GLN A 111 -13.27 -18.02 -20.11
N PHE A 112 -13.34 -18.16 -21.44
CA PHE A 112 -12.86 -17.16 -22.38
C PHE A 112 -14.06 -16.32 -22.82
N ASP A 113 -14.11 -15.07 -22.38
CA ASP A 113 -15.09 -14.10 -22.85
C ASP A 113 -14.43 -13.15 -23.86
N LYS A 114 -15.10 -12.92 -24.99
CA LYS A 114 -14.59 -12.07 -26.07
C LYS A 114 -15.23 -10.70 -25.94
N SER A 115 -14.51 -9.74 -25.36
CA SER A 115 -14.94 -8.35 -25.37
C SER A 115 -14.93 -7.82 -26.80
N THR A 116 -16.07 -7.38 -27.30
CA THR A 116 -16.15 -6.61 -28.55
C THR A 116 -16.10 -5.13 -28.18
N ASP A 117 -15.00 -4.46 -28.49
CA ASP A 117 -14.98 -3.00 -28.50
C ASP A 117 -15.88 -2.52 -29.65
N MET A 118 -16.67 -1.46 -29.43
CA MET A 118 -17.60 -0.93 -30.44
C MET A 118 -16.87 -0.44 -31.70
N THR A 119 -15.56 -0.17 -31.60
CA THR A 119 -14.68 -0.01 -32.75
C THR A 119 -14.13 -1.38 -33.19
N ASP A 120 -15.01 -2.08 -33.89
CA ASP A 120 -14.88 -3.33 -34.62
C ASP A 120 -13.45 -3.67 -35.11
N THR A 121 -12.80 -4.64 -34.46
CA THR A 121 -12.28 -5.85 -35.10
C THR A 121 -11.99 -6.89 -34.02
N ALA A 122 -12.71 -8.00 -34.05
CA ALA A 122 -12.39 -9.17 -33.26
C ALA A 122 -10.97 -9.70 -33.58
N GLN A 123 -10.05 -9.67 -32.62
CA GLN A 123 -8.79 -10.41 -32.72
C GLN A 123 -8.82 -11.64 -31.81
N LEU A 124 -8.54 -12.80 -32.43
CA LEU A 124 -8.33 -14.10 -31.77
C LEU A 124 -6.91 -14.17 -31.21
#